data_AF-A0A358CWZ3-F1
#
_entry.id   AF-A0A358CWZ3-F1
#
_cell.length_a   1.000
_cell.length_b   1.000
_cell.length_c   1.000
_cell.angle_alpha   90.00
_cell.angle_beta   90.00
_cell.angle_gamma   90.00
#
_symmetry.space_group_name_H-M   'P 1'
#
loop_
_entity.id
_entity.type
_entity.pdbx_description
1 polymer ?
#
loop_
_entity_poly.entity_id
_entity_poly.type
_entity_poly.pdbx_seq_one_letter_code
_entity_poly.pdbx_strand_id
1 'polypeptide(L)'
;MVDHAANPAFKEALNRYLRFLAAERGGATHTVKSYREDLLQLIDYLQEAGCNGPADVTTVVLRRYAAALHATGYAPTTIARKLASIRSFYRFGHREGWVSSNPAQPLRSP
;
A
#
# COMPACT_ATOMS: atom_id res chain seq x y z
N MET A 1 -4.39 15.43 -15.34
CA MET A 1 -3.58 14.25 -15.66
C MET A 1 -2.18 14.55 -15.18
N VAL A 2 -1.93 14.40 -13.88
CA VAL A 2 -0.59 14.62 -13.32
C VAL A 2 0.12 13.28 -13.39
N ASP A 3 1.04 13.15 -14.34
CA ASP A 3 2.04 12.08 -14.33
C ASP A 3 2.89 12.23 -13.05
N HIS A 4 2.34 11.78 -11.92
CA HIS A 4 3.15 11.45 -10.77
C HIS A 4 3.96 10.24 -11.21
N ALA A 5 5.12 10.48 -11.81
CA ALA A 5 6.12 9.46 -11.98
C ALA A 5 6.37 8.90 -10.58
N ALA A 6 5.71 7.79 -10.26
CA ALA A 6 5.78 7.16 -8.96
C ALA A 6 7.26 7.08 -8.59
N ASN A 7 7.60 7.60 -7.41
CA ASN A 7 8.99 7.67 -6.97
C ASN A 7 9.66 6.32 -7.28
N PRO A 8 10.84 6.29 -7.92
CA PRO A 8 11.45 5.06 -8.41
C PRO A 8 11.51 3.95 -7.35
N ALA A 9 11.70 4.30 -6.07
CA ALA A 9 11.66 3.33 -4.97
C ALA A 9 10.28 2.68 -4.79
N PHE A 10 9.19 3.47 -4.80
CA PHE A 10 7.83 2.94 -4.74
C PHE A 10 7.45 2.16 -5.99
N LYS A 11 7.86 2.63 -7.17
CA LYS A 11 7.59 1.93 -8.44
C LYS A 11 8.21 0.54 -8.44
N GLU A 12 9.47 0.42 -8.04
CA GLU A 12 10.15 -0.88 -7.96
C GLU A 12 9.51 -1.78 -6.91
N ALA A 13 9.21 -1.24 -5.73
CA ALA A 13 8.56 -1.98 -4.66
C ALA A 13 7.19 -2.54 -5.07
N LEU A 14 6.36 -1.71 -5.71
CA LEU A 14 5.05 -2.11 -6.23
C LEU A 14 5.19 -3.23 -7.28
N ASN A 15 6.12 -3.08 -8.24
CA ASN A 15 6.32 -4.08 -9.28
C ASN A 15 6.79 -5.43 -8.71
N ARG A 16 7.74 -5.43 -7.76
CA ARG A 16 8.19 -6.64 -7.06
C ARG A 16 7.03 -7.31 -6.33
N TYR A 17 6.23 -6.52 -5.61
CA TYR A 17 5.09 -7.04 -4.87
C TYR A 17 4.02 -7.64 -5.78
N LEU A 18 3.67 -6.98 -6.89
CA LEU A 18 2.65 -7.48 -7.81
C LEU A 18 3.10 -8.76 -8.53
N ARG A 19 4.40 -8.90 -8.85
CA ARG A 19 4.98 -10.15 -9.36
C ARG A 19 4.86 -11.29 -8.34
N PHE A 20 5.21 -11.01 -7.08
CA PHE A 20 5.06 -11.97 -5.99
C PHE A 20 3.59 -12.38 -5.79
N LEU A 21 2.67 -11.41 -5.75
CA LEU A 21 1.25 -11.65 -5.54
C LEU A 21 0.64 -12.49 -6.68
N ALA A 22 1.04 -12.23 -7.92
CA ALA A 22 0.61 -13.02 -9.07
C ALA A 22 1.05 -14.49 -8.96
N ALA A 23 2.28 -14.73 -8.49
CA ALA A 23 2.80 -16.07 -8.26
C ALA A 23 2.08 -16.80 -7.11
N GLU A 24 1.83 -16.14 -5.98
CA GLU A 24 1.13 -16.77 -4.83
C GLU A 24 -0.34 -17.08 -5.10
N ARG A 25 -1.03 -16.26 -5.90
CA ARG A 25 -2.47 -16.36 -6.13
C ARG A 25 -2.84 -17.17 -7.37
N GLY A 26 -1.88 -17.89 -7.97
CA GLY A 26 -2.11 -18.68 -9.17
C GLY A 26 -2.65 -17.87 -10.35
N GLY A 27 -2.29 -16.59 -10.45
CA GLY A 27 -2.70 -15.75 -11.59
C GLY A 27 -4.11 -15.14 -11.51
N ALA A 28 -4.74 -15.03 -10.34
CA ALA A 28 -6.02 -14.33 -10.21
C ALA A 28 -5.91 -12.82 -10.58
N THR A 29 -6.15 -12.50 -11.86
CA THR A 29 -5.96 -11.16 -12.46
C THR A 29 -6.76 -10.07 -11.74
N HIS A 30 -7.99 -10.38 -11.34
CA HIS A 30 -8.85 -9.42 -10.62
C HIS A 30 -8.28 -9.05 -9.25
N THR A 31 -7.66 -10.00 -8.53
CA THR A 31 -7.02 -9.74 -7.24
C THR A 31 -5.78 -8.88 -7.41
N VAL A 32 -4.91 -9.18 -8.39
CA VAL A 32 -3.71 -8.37 -8.66
C VAL A 32 -4.09 -6.95 -9.06
N LYS A 33 -5.14 -6.78 -9.86
CA LYS A 33 -5.66 -5.47 -10.25
C LYS A 33 -6.11 -4.64 -9.04
N SER A 34 -6.96 -5.21 -8.18
CA SER A 34 -7.45 -4.48 -6.99
C SER A 34 -6.32 -4.09 -6.05
N TYR A 35 -5.32 -4.96 -5.85
CA TYR A 35 -4.15 -4.62 -5.03
C TYR A 35 -3.31 -3.52 -5.67
N ARG A 36 -3.11 -3.55 -6.99
CA ARG A 36 -2.41 -2.48 -7.73
C ARG A 36 -3.12 -1.14 -7.53
N GLU A 37 -4.43 -1.08 -7.74
CA GLU A 37 -5.21 0.17 -7.62
C GLU A 37 -5.18 0.71 -6.19
N ASP A 38 -5.33 -0.15 -5.19
CA ASP A 38 -5.26 0.25 -3.77
C ASP A 38 -3.88 0.80 -3.39
N LEU A 39 -2.82 0.17 -3.88
CA LEU A 39 -1.44 0.56 -3.55
C LEU A 39 -0.99 1.80 -4.33
N LEU A 40 -1.46 2.01 -5.55
CA LEU A 40 -1.21 3.26 -6.29
C LEU A 40 -1.80 4.46 -5.53
N GLN A 41 -3.05 4.37 -5.10
CA GLN A 41 -3.67 5.43 -4.30
C GLN A 41 -2.92 5.70 -2.98
N LEU A 42 -2.43 4.63 -2.32
CA LEU A 42 -1.57 4.80 -1.15
C LEU A 42 -0.28 5.52 -1.50
N ILE A 43 0.41 5.10 -2.57
CA ILE A 43 1.70 5.66 -2.99
C ILE A 43 1.56 7.15 -3.30
N ASP A 44 0.49 7.55 -4.00
CA ASP A 44 0.20 8.95 -4.28
C ASP A 44 0.09 9.75 -2.97
N TYR A 45 -0.69 9.27 -2.01
CA TYR A 45 -0.82 9.90 -0.69
C TYR A 45 0.51 9.96 0.08
N LEU A 46 1.31 8.90 0.02
CA LEU A 46 2.61 8.84 0.70
C LEU A 46 3.62 9.83 0.11
N GLN A 47 3.61 10.00 -1.21
CA GLN A 47 4.45 10.99 -1.89
C GLN A 47 4.04 12.41 -1.52
N GLU A 48 2.74 12.71 -1.47
CA GLU A 48 2.22 13.99 -0.97
C GLU A 48 2.61 14.24 0.49
N ALA A 49 2.71 13.18 1.31
CA ALA A 49 3.17 13.24 2.69
C ALA A 49 4.70 13.32 2.85
N GLY A 50 5.46 13.36 1.74
CA GLY A 50 6.91 13.49 1.73
C GLY A 50 7.70 12.18 1.90
N CYS A 51 7.05 11.01 1.83
CA CYS A 51 7.76 9.73 1.81
C CYS A 51 8.38 9.49 0.42
N ASN A 52 9.67 9.15 0.38
CA ASN A 52 10.40 8.86 -0.86
C ASN A 52 10.50 7.36 -1.14
N GLY A 53 10.14 6.50 -0.21
CA GLY A 53 10.05 5.08 -0.45
C GLY A 53 9.40 4.30 0.70
N PRO A 54 9.26 2.98 0.55
CA PRO A 54 8.62 2.14 1.59
C PRO A 54 9.30 2.24 2.96
N ALA A 55 10.62 2.48 2.99
CA ALA A 55 11.41 2.60 4.22
C ALA A 55 11.06 3.85 5.06
N ASP A 56 10.57 4.91 4.43
CA ASP A 56 10.24 6.18 5.10
C ASP A 56 8.86 6.12 5.78
N VAL A 57 8.07 5.10 5.48
CA VAL A 57 6.66 5.05 5.85
C VAL A 57 6.50 4.61 7.29
N THR A 58 5.82 5.44 8.07
CA THR A 58 5.53 5.19 9.48
C THR A 58 4.07 4.82 9.70
N THR A 59 3.78 4.14 10.81
CA THR A 59 2.40 3.88 11.25
C THR A 59 1.59 5.16 11.40
N VAL A 60 2.22 6.28 11.76
CA VAL A 60 1.54 7.58 11.91
C VAL A 60 0.98 8.05 10.57
N VAL A 61 1.79 8.03 9.51
CA VAL A 61 1.34 8.42 8.16
C VAL A 61 0.22 7.48 7.67
N LEU A 62 0.35 6.17 7.92
CA LEU A 62 -0.69 5.22 7.51
C LEU A 62 -2.01 5.38 8.28
N ARG A 63 -1.98 5.80 9.54
CA ARG A 63 -3.20 6.15 10.30
C ARG A 63 -3.87 7.40 9.71
N ARG A 64 -3.08 8.40 9.30
CA ARG A 64 -3.63 9.59 8.62
C ARG A 64 -4.27 9.23 7.29
N TYR A 65 -3.66 8.32 6.51
CA TYR A 65 -4.27 7.79 5.30
C TYR A 65 -5.61 7.08 5.59
N ALA A 66 -5.65 6.22 6.60
CA ALA A 66 -6.88 5.54 7.00
C ALA A 66 -7.98 6.55 7.39
N ALA A 67 -7.65 7.57 8.18
CA ALA A 67 -8.57 8.64 8.53
C ALA A 67 -9.07 9.44 7.31
N ALA A 68 -8.19 9.71 6.34
CA ALA A 68 -8.55 10.38 5.10
C ALA A 68 -9.56 9.54 4.29
N LEU A 69 -9.35 8.22 4.18
CA LEU A 69 -10.31 7.32 3.52
C LEU A 69 -11.71 7.35 4.17
N HIS A 70 -11.76 7.45 5.49
CA HIS A 70 -13.03 7.61 6.21
C HIS A 70 -13.66 8.98 5.90
N ALA A 71 -12.88 10.06 5.92
CA ALA A 71 -13.35 11.42 5.66
C ALA A 71 -13.89 11.60 4.23
N THR A 72 -13.33 10.88 3.25
CA THR A 72 -13.82 10.90 1.85
C THR A 72 -15.09 10.06 1.64
N GLY A 73 -15.60 9.37 2.66
CA GLY A 73 -16.85 8.61 2.58
C GLY A 73 -16.73 7.25 1.89
N TYR A 74 -15.53 6.64 1.84
CA TYR A 74 -15.42 5.27 1.32
C TYR A 74 -16.22 4.30 2.18
N ALA A 75 -16.89 3.34 1.54
CA ALA A 75 -17.57 2.27 2.24
C ALA A 75 -16.61 1.49 3.17
N PRO A 76 -17.04 1.05 4.36
CA PRO A 76 -16.19 0.33 5.31
C PRO A 76 -15.48 -0.89 4.70
N THR A 77 -16.16 -1.62 3.81
CA THR A 77 -15.60 -2.78 3.09
C THR A 77 -14.46 -2.38 2.15
N THR A 78 -14.57 -1.23 1.49
CA THR A 78 -13.50 -0.66 0.65
C THR A 78 -12.29 -0.26 1.48
N ILE A 79 -12.51 0.37 2.64
CA ILE A 79 -11.43 0.75 3.56
C ILE A 79 -10.73 -0.51 4.09
N ALA A 80 -11.49 -1.51 4.55
CA ALA A 80 -10.94 -2.77 5.04
C ALA A 80 -10.09 -3.48 3.98
N ARG A 81 -10.56 -3.51 2.72
CA ARG A 81 -9.81 -4.06 1.58
C ARG A 81 -8.50 -3.30 1.34
N LYS A 82 -8.55 -1.97 1.30
CA LYS A 82 -7.35 -1.10 1.16
C LYS A 82 -6.34 -1.37 2.27
N LEU A 83 -6.78 -1.39 3.53
CA LEU A 83 -5.90 -1.69 4.68
C LEU A 83 -5.31 -3.11 4.60
N ALA A 84 -6.06 -4.10 4.09
CA ALA A 84 -5.54 -5.44 3.86
C ALA A 84 -4.44 -5.46 2.78
N SER A 85 -4.65 -4.74 1.67
CA SER A 85 -3.65 -4.57 0.60
C SER A 85 -2.35 -3.97 1.16
N ILE A 86 -2.45 -2.91 1.98
CA ILE A 86 -1.30 -2.25 2.63
C ILE A 86 -0.56 -3.23 3.56
N ARG A 87 -1.28 -3.95 4.43
CA ARG A 87 -0.67 -4.93 5.34
C ARG A 87 0.08 -6.02 4.59
N SER A 88 -0.48 -6.51 3.50
CA SER A 88 0.13 -7.54 2.66
C SER A 88 1.39 -7.01 1.96
N PHE A 89 1.36 -5.78 1.43
CA PHE A 89 2.51 -5.11 0.83
C PHE A 89 3.66 -4.93 1.82
N TYR A 90 3.40 -4.42 3.03
CA TYR A 90 4.47 -4.24 4.02
C TYR A 90 4.92 -5.54 4.68
N ARG A 91 4.09 -6.60 4.69
CA ARG A 91 4.54 -7.94 5.07
C ARG A 91 5.55 -8.49 4.05
N PHE A 92 5.29 -8.26 2.75
CA PHE A 92 6.25 -8.54 1.69
C PHE A 92 7.52 -7.71 1.88
N GLY A 93 7.39 -6.39 2.02
CA GLY A 93 8.54 -5.49 2.19
C GLY A 93 9.42 -5.82 3.40
N HIS A 94 8.83 -6.26 4.52
CA HIS A 94 9.59 -6.75 5.67
C HIS A 94 10.42 -7.99 5.33
N ARG A 95 9.83 -8.96 4.62
CA ARG A 95 10.55 -10.17 4.17
C ARG A 95 11.66 -9.85 3.17
N GLU A 96 11.47 -8.86 2.31
CA GLU A 96 12.46 -8.39 1.35
C GLU A 96 13.50 -7.42 1.96
N GLY A 97 13.40 -7.11 3.26
CA GLY A 97 14.35 -6.25 3.98
C GLY A 97 14.20 -4.75 3.72
N TRP A 98 13.09 -4.28 3.15
CA TRP A 98 12.86 -2.84 2.89
C TRP A 98 12.51 -2.06 4.15
N VAL A 99 11.91 -2.74 5.12
CA VAL A 99 11.49 -2.19 6.41
C VAL A 99 11.87 -3.17 7.51
N SER A 100 12.22 -2.66 8.69
CA SER A 100 12.60 -3.47 9.86
C SER A 100 11.40 -4.10 10.58
N SER A 101 10.20 -3.57 10.36
CA SER A 101 8.93 -4.14 10.82
C SER A 101 7.79 -3.67 9.92
N ASN A 102 6.61 -4.29 10.01
CA ASN A 102 5.46 -3.90 9.19
C ASN A 102 4.74 -2.68 9.80
N PRO A 103 4.87 -1.45 9.23
CA PRO A 103 4.24 -0.25 9.79
C PRO A 103 2.71 -0.29 9.74
N ALA A 104 2.13 -1.17 8.92
CA ALA A 104 0.70 -1.32 8.74
C ALA A 104 0.07 -2.37 9.68
N GLN A 105 0.88 -3.14 10.41
CA GLN A 105 0.39 -4.16 11.34
C GLN A 105 -0.58 -3.60 12.40
N PRO A 106 -0.39 -2.37 12.94
CA PRO A 106 -1.31 -1.79 13.92
C PRO A 106 -2.62 -1.24 13.33
N LEU A 107 -2.81 -1.23 12.00
CA LEU A 107 -3.96 -0.61 11.33
C LEU A 107 -5.20 -1.53 11.32
N ARG A 108 -5.49 -2.21 12.43
CA ARG A 108 -6.76 -2.93 12.53
C ARG A 108 -7.86 -1.88 12.71
N SER A 109 -8.94 -2.02 11.93
CA SER A 109 -10.21 -1.40 12.31
C SER A 109 -10.57 -1.91 13.70
N PRO A 110 -11.06 -1.05 14.61
CA PRO A 110 -11.64 -1.52 15.87
C PRO A 110 -12.74 -2.56 15.63
#